data_AF-S1RR57-F1
#
_entry.id   AF-S1RR57-F1
#
_cell.length_a   1.000
_cell.length_b   1.000
_cell.length_c   1.000
_cell.angle_alpha   90.00
_cell.angle_beta   90.00
_cell.angle_gamma   90.00
#
_symmetry.space_group_name_H-M   'P 1'
#
loop_
_entity.id
_entity.type
_entity.pdbx_description
1 polymer ?
#
loop_
_entity_poly.entity_id
_entity_poly.type
_entity_poly.pdbx_seq_one_letter_code
_entity_poly.pdbx_strand_id
1 'polypeptide(L)' 'MIYRIYKKDELVAEGESPLTIKGLKPGQTIRKGTYQICTLENGLESERVDLVGFKTKKKASE' A
#
# COMPACT_ATOMS: atom_id res chain seq x y z
N MET A 1 -4.40 4.71 -15.67
CA MET A 1 -5.17 3.78 -14.81
C MET A 1 -4.86 4.15 -13.38
N ILE A 2 -5.87 4.40 -12.55
CA ILE A 2 -5.66 4.81 -11.16
C ILE A 2 -5.64 3.58 -10.27
N TYR A 3 -4.72 3.55 -9.33
CA TYR A 3 -4.65 2.55 -8.27
C TYR A 3 -4.97 3.20 -6.93
N ARG A 4 -5.55 2.41 -6.04
CA ARG A 4 -5.82 2.78 -4.65
C ARG A 4 -5.20 1.74 -3.73
N ILE A 5 -4.51 2.21 -2.69
CA ILE A 5 -3.97 1.36 -1.63
C ILE A 5 -4.77 1.64 -0.36
N TYR A 6 -5.30 0.57 0.22
CA TYR A 6 -6.02 0.59 1.48
C TYR A 6 -5.21 -0.06 2.59
N LYS A 7 -5.40 0.41 3.81
CA LYS A 7 -4.99 -0.27 5.04
C LYS A 7 -6.23 -0.54 5.87
N LYS A 8 -6.72 -1.79 5.84
CA LYS A 8 -8.11 -2.11 6.22
C LYS A 8 -9.07 -1.29 5.35
N ASP A 9 -9.86 -0.40 5.94
CA ASP A 9 -10.85 0.44 5.24
C ASP A 9 -10.35 1.86 4.95
N GLU A 10 -9.14 2.21 5.39
CA GLU A 10 -8.56 3.54 5.19
C GLU A 10 -7.82 3.62 3.84
N LEU A 11 -8.20 4.57 2.98
CA LEU A 11 -7.45 4.89 1.76
C LEU A 11 -6.15 5.63 2.13
N VAL A 12 -5.00 5.01 1.87
CA VAL A 12 -3.69 5.56 2.27
C VAL A 12 -2.86 6.08 1.09
N ALA A 13 -3.19 5.68 -0.14
CA ALA A 13 -2.59 6.22 -1.36
C ALA A 13 -3.54 6.06 -2.55
N GLU A 14 -3.57 7.04 -3.44
CA GLU A 14 -4.28 7.01 -4.72
C GLU A 14 -3.41 7.66 -5.79
N GLY A 15 -3.41 7.10 -7.01
CA GLY A 15 -2.73 7.69 -8.15
C GLY A 15 -2.28 6.67 -9.19
N GLU A 16 -1.43 7.12 -10.10
CA GLU A 16 -0.78 6.24 -11.07
C GLU A 16 0.42 5.53 -10.46
N SER A 17 0.75 4.35 -10.99
CA SER A 17 1.92 3.60 -10.54
C SER A 17 3.22 4.31 -10.95
N PRO A 18 4.23 4.40 -10.06
CA PRO A 18 4.33 3.80 -8.72
C PRO A 18 3.65 4.63 -7.60
N LEU A 19 3.11 3.94 -6.60
CA LEU A 19 2.53 4.55 -5.38
C LEU A 19 3.45 4.37 -4.16
N THR A 20 3.38 5.31 -3.23
CA THR A 20 4.21 5.31 -2.01
C THR A 20 3.36 5.21 -0.75
N ILE A 21 3.63 4.21 0.09
CA ILE A 21 3.06 4.09 1.44
C ILE A 21 3.92 4.91 2.41
N LYS A 22 3.33 5.92 3.06
CA LYS A 22 4.01 6.84 4.00
C LYS A 22 3.83 6.39 5.46
N GLY A 23 4.58 7.02 6.37
CA GLY A 23 4.41 6.83 7.82
C GLY A 23 4.91 5.48 8.37
N LEU A 24 5.70 4.74 7.60
CA LEU A 24 6.28 3.47 8.03
C LEU A 24 7.48 3.69 8.96
N LYS A 25 7.58 2.87 10.00
CA LYS A 25 8.71 2.88 10.92
C LYS A 25 9.89 2.09 10.32
N PRO A 26 11.14 2.48 10.59
CA PRO A 26 12.30 1.69 10.21
C PRO A 26 12.31 0.31 10.88
N GLY A 27 12.72 -0.74 10.15
CA GLY A 27 12.75 -2.13 10.63
C GLY A 27 11.38 -2.76 10.89
N GLN A 28 10.29 -2.08 10.52
CA GLN A 28 8.92 -2.56 10.67
C GLN A 28 8.63 -3.71 9.72
N THR A 29 8.01 -4.76 10.25
CA THR A 29 7.49 -5.88 9.43
C THR A 29 6.02 -5.62 9.12
N ILE A 30 5.69 -5.62 7.84
CA ILE A 30 4.34 -5.53 7.31
C ILE A 30 3.94 -6.92 6.83
N ARG A 31 2.83 -7.45 7.33
CA ARG A 31 2.34 -8.79 6.95
C ARG A 31 1.51 -8.70 5.66
N LYS A 32 1.43 -9.80 4.91
CA LYS A 32 0.49 -9.92 3.79
C LYS A 32 -0.92 -9.54 4.24
N GLY A 33 -1.64 -8.80 3.39
CA GLY A 33 -3.00 -8.34 3.69
C GLY A 33 -3.09 -7.18 4.69
N THR A 34 -1.96 -6.66 5.19
CA THR A 34 -1.96 -5.38 5.92
C THR A 34 -2.40 -4.24 5.02
N TYR A 35 -1.98 -4.29 3.75
CA TYR A 35 -2.40 -3.38 2.71
C TYR A 35 -3.07 -4.15 1.59
N GLN A 36 -4.06 -3.52 0.97
CA GLN A 36 -4.79 -4.05 -0.17
C GLN A 36 -4.72 -3.04 -1.31
N ILE A 37 -4.75 -3.53 -2.55
CA ILE A 37 -4.73 -2.69 -3.75
C ILE A 37 -5.94 -3.03 -4.61
N CYS A 38 -6.52 -2.01 -5.22
CA CYS A 38 -7.48 -2.15 -6.31
C CYS A 38 -7.18 -1.10 -7.39
N THR A 39 -7.82 -1.26 -8.53
CA THR A 39 -7.82 -0.27 -9.60
C THR A 39 -9.14 0.47 -9.64
N LEU A 40 -9.09 1.75 -10.00
CA LEU A 40 -10.26 2.58 -10.27
C LEU A 40 -10.33 2.82 -11.78
N GLU A 41 -11.41 2.34 -12.40
CA GLU A 41 -11.70 2.54 -13.81
C GLU A 41 -13.15 3.03 -13.97
N ASN A 42 -13.33 4.15 -14.66
CA ASN A 42 -14.66 4.78 -14.87
C ASN A 42 -15.48 4.98 -13.57
N GLY A 43 -14.79 5.24 -12.44
CA GLY A 43 -15.43 5.42 -11.13
C GLY A 43 -15.80 4.12 -10.40
N LEU A 44 -15.52 2.95 -10.98
CA LEU A 44 -15.74 1.65 -10.38
C LEU A 44 -14.43 1.07 -9.85
N GLU A 45 -14.48 0.54 -8.62
CA GLU A 45 -13.36 -0.14 -7.99
C GLU A 45 -13.37 -1.63 -8.35
N SER A 46 -12.20 -2.17 -8.69
CA SER A 46 -12.01 -3.62 -8.81
C SER A 46 -12.08 -4.31 -7.45
N GLU A 47 -12.08 -5.65 -7.47
CA GLU A 47 -11.80 -6.43 -6.26
C GLU A 47 -10.47 -5.97 -5.62
N ARG A 48 -10.46 -5.91 -4.29
CA ARG A 48 -9.27 -5.60 -3.50
C ARG A 48 -8.42 -6.86 -3.35
N VAL A 49 -7.14 -6.75 -3.70
CA VAL A 49 -6.17 -7.84 -3.58
C VAL A 49 -5.15 -7.49 -2.49
N ASP A 50 -4.82 -8.48 -1.66
CA ASP A 50 -3.80 -8.33 -0.62
C ASP A 50 -2.41 -8.10 -1.23
N LEU A 51 -1.75 -7.01 -0.81
CA LEU A 51 -0.33 -6.84 -1.07
C LEU A 51 0.49 -7.87 -0.27
N VAL A 52 1.57 -8.34 -0.89
CA VAL A 52 2.55 -9.21 -0.23
C VAL A 52 3.18 -8.50 0.97
N GLY A 53 3.53 -9.27 2.01
CA GLY A 53 4.23 -8.72 3.16
C GLY A 53 5.62 -8.24 2.79
N PHE A 54 6.10 -7.20 3.47
CA PHE A 54 7.44 -6.65 3.28
C PHE A 54 8.02 -6.15 4.60
N LYS A 55 9.34 -5.92 4.63
CA LYS A 55 10.02 -5.34 5.79
C LYS A 55 10.71 -4.06 5.37
N THR A 56 10.48 -2.98 6.11
CA THR A 56 11.21 -1.74 5.88
C THR A 56 12.66 -1.89 6.28
N LYS A 57 13.54 -1.15 5.61
CA LYS A 57 14.95 -1.07 5.99
C LYS A 57 15.06 -0.55 7.43
N LYS A 58 16.07 -1.02 8.17
CA LYS A 58 16.44 -0.38 9.44
C LYS A 58 16.89 1.07 9.15
N LYS A 59 16.89 1.94 10.15
CA LYS A 59 17.54 3.25 9.98
C LYS A 59 18.97 2.99 9.52
N ALA A 60 19.43 3.78 8.55
CA ALA A 60 20.87 3.85 8.31
C ALA A 60 21.49 4.26 9.66
N SER A 61 22.35 3.41 10.20
CA SER A 61 23.26 3.79 11.27
C SER A 61 24.25 4.79 10.66
N GLU A 62 24.33 5.97 11.28
CA GLU A 62 25.39 6.96 11.03
C GLU A 62 26.75 6.44 11.53
#